data_AF-A0A8C0VJ66-F1
#
_entry.id   AF-A0A8C0VJ66-F1
#
_cell.length_a   1.000
_cell.length_b   1.000
_cell.length_c   1.000
_cell.angle_alpha   90.00
_cell.angle_beta   90.00
_cell.angle_gamma   90.00
#
_symmetry.space_group_name_H-M   'P 1'
#
loop_
_entity.id
_entity.type
_entity.pdbx_description
1 polymer ?
#
loop_
_entity_poly.entity_id
_entity_poly.type
_entity_poly.pdbx_seq_one_letter_code
_entity_poly.pdbx_strand_id
1 'polypeptide(L)'
;MAARRVAIIGAGASGLCALKCCLEEGLEPTCFERSKDIGGLWRFEERPEDGRASIYRSVIINTSKEMMCFSDFPIPEDFPNYMHNSKIMEYFRMYAQHFDLLRHIHKHTVSSFPAWCCRDSGKL
;
A
#
# COMPACT_ATOMS: atom_id res chain seq x y z
N MET A 1 -10.05 -26.36 -0.56
CA MET A 1 -10.17 -25.54 -1.79
C MET A 1 -8.83 -24.87 -2.02
N ALA A 2 -8.38 -24.73 -3.27
CA ALA A 2 -7.19 -23.95 -3.58
C ALA A 2 -7.50 -22.46 -3.35
N ALA A 3 -6.63 -21.75 -2.64
CA ALA A 3 -6.77 -20.32 -2.41
C ALA A 3 -6.66 -19.57 -3.75
N ARG A 4 -7.46 -18.51 -3.92
CA ARG A 4 -7.40 -17.69 -5.15
C ARG A 4 -6.22 -16.73 -5.05
N ARG A 5 -5.43 -16.66 -6.12
CA ARG A 5 -4.31 -15.72 -6.25
C ARG A 5 -4.82 -14.34 -6.66
N VAL A 6 -4.35 -13.30 -5.98
CA VAL A 6 -4.77 -11.90 -6.22
C VAL A 6 -3.55 -11.05 -6.55
N ALA A 7 -3.57 -10.35 -7.68
CA ALA A 7 -2.55 -9.36 -8.01
C ALA A 7 -2.98 -7.97 -7.54
N ILE A 8 -2.15 -7.32 -6.72
CA ILE A 8 -2.36 -5.95 -6.23
C ILE A 8 -1.33 -5.04 -6.90
N ILE A 9 -1.77 -3.92 -7.45
CA ILE A 9 -0.90 -2.99 -8.18
C ILE A 9 -0.73 -1.70 -7.37
N GLY A 10 0.51 -1.46 -6.92
CA GLY A 10 0.89 -0.35 -6.06
C GLY A 10 0.82 -0.68 -4.57
N ALA A 11 1.82 -0.24 -3.81
CA ALA A 11 1.96 -0.42 -2.36
C ALA A 11 1.82 0.91 -1.59
N GLY A 12 0.87 1.75 -2.03
CA GLY A 12 0.40 2.91 -1.26
C GLY A 12 -0.60 2.50 -0.16
N ALA A 13 -1.26 3.48 0.47
CA ALA A 13 -2.25 3.22 1.53
C ALA A 13 -3.33 2.21 1.10
N SER A 14 -3.86 2.35 -0.12
CA SER A 14 -4.85 1.44 -0.70
C SER A 14 -4.30 0.03 -0.93
N GLY A 15 -3.07 -0.09 -1.41
CA GLY A 15 -2.41 -1.39 -1.65
C GLY A 15 -2.12 -2.16 -0.37
N LEU A 16 -1.68 -1.46 0.68
CA LEU A 16 -1.47 -2.06 2.00
C LEU A 16 -2.77 -2.57 2.60
N CYS A 17 -3.84 -1.78 2.53
CA CYS A 17 -5.17 -2.20 2.98
C CYS A 17 -5.68 -3.42 2.18
N ALA A 18 -5.58 -3.38 0.85
CA ALA A 18 -5.98 -4.49 -0.01
C ALA A 18 -5.21 -5.79 0.29
N LEU A 19 -3.89 -5.69 0.55
CA LEU A 19 -3.06 -6.82 0.96
C LEU A 19 -3.59 -7.45 2.25
N LYS A 20 -3.79 -6.63 3.27
CA LYS A 20 -4.28 -7.07 4.57
C LYS A 20 -5.65 -7.75 4.45
N CYS A 21 -6.60 -7.12 3.76
CA CYS A 21 -7.94 -7.71 3.56
C CYS A 21 -7.87 -9.05 2.80
N CYS A 22 -7.00 -9.17 1.79
CA CYS A 22 -6.85 -10.44 1.07
C CYS A 22 -6.32 -11.55 1.98
N LEU A 23 -5.36 -11.25 2.86
CA LEU A 23 -4.82 -12.23 3.80
C LEU A 23 -5.86 -12.68 4.83
N GLU A 24 -6.68 -11.76 5.34
CA GLU A 24 -7.77 -12.09 6.28
C GLU A 24 -8.84 -13.00 5.66
N GLU A 25 -9.14 -12.82 4.39
CA GLU A 25 -10.08 -13.65 3.63
C GLU A 25 -9.45 -14.99 3.17
N GLY A 26 -8.21 -15.29 3.57
CA GLY A 26 -7.52 -16.53 3.20
C GLY A 26 -7.14 -16.63 1.72
N LEU A 27 -6.95 -15.49 1.05
CA LEU A 27 -6.48 -15.41 -0.33
C LEU A 27 -4.94 -15.41 -0.37
N GLU A 28 -4.38 -15.57 -1.57
CA GLU A 28 -2.93 -15.50 -1.81
C GLU A 28 -2.58 -14.22 -2.60
N PRO A 29 -2.41 -13.08 -1.92
CA PRO A 29 -2.09 -11.84 -2.62
C PRO A 29 -0.61 -11.71 -2.96
N THR A 30 -0.34 -11.08 -4.10
CA THR A 30 0.99 -10.62 -4.54
C THR A 30 0.87 -9.17 -4.95
N CYS A 31 1.60 -8.29 -4.28
CA CYS A 31 1.61 -6.86 -4.56
C CYS A 31 2.83 -6.48 -5.38
N PHE A 32 2.63 -5.68 -6.43
CA PHE A 32 3.69 -5.17 -7.29
C PHE A 32 3.79 -3.67 -7.11
N GLU A 33 4.95 -3.20 -6.66
CA GLU A 33 5.28 -1.78 -6.49
C GLU A 33 6.39 -1.41 -7.46
N ARG A 34 6.13 -0.36 -8.25
CA ARG A 34 7.10 0.17 -9.23
C ARG A 34 8.34 0.75 -8.52
N SER A 35 8.12 1.36 -7.37
CA SER A 35 9.15 2.05 -6.59
C SER A 35 10.06 1.10 -5.80
N LYS A 36 11.10 1.67 -5.22
CA LYS A 36 11.98 1.02 -4.23
C LYS A 36 11.35 0.78 -2.85
N ASP A 37 10.23 1.44 -2.55
CA ASP A 37 9.59 1.34 -1.24
C ASP A 37 8.08 1.54 -1.30
N ILE A 38 7.41 1.23 -0.19
CA ILE A 38 5.97 1.44 -0.01
C ILE A 38 5.61 2.92 0.15
N GLY A 39 4.33 3.20 0.35
CA GLY A 39 3.81 4.50 0.79
C GLY A 39 3.34 5.43 -0.33
N GLY A 40 3.74 5.17 -1.58
CA GLY A 40 3.24 5.87 -2.76
C GLY A 40 3.38 7.39 -2.65
N LEU A 41 2.24 8.10 -2.60
CA LEU A 41 2.15 9.56 -2.46
C LEU A 41 2.91 10.10 -1.24
N TRP A 42 2.83 9.39 -0.10
CA TRP A 42 3.32 9.91 1.18
C TRP A 42 4.84 9.83 1.34
N ARG A 43 5.50 9.08 0.44
CA ARG A 43 6.95 9.00 0.38
C ARG A 43 7.50 10.23 -0.34
N PHE A 44 7.94 11.22 0.43
CA PHE A 44 8.60 12.40 -0.14
C PHE A 44 9.95 12.00 -0.77
N GLU A 45 10.18 12.46 -2.00
CA GLU A 45 11.49 12.43 -2.66
C GLU A 45 11.75 13.79 -3.31
N GLU A 46 12.99 14.28 -3.26
CA GLU A 46 13.34 15.60 -3.79
C GLU A 46 13.20 15.68 -5.31
N ARG A 47 13.41 14.54 -6.00
CA ARG A 47 13.23 14.41 -7.43
C ARG A 47 11.95 13.62 -7.70
N PRO A 48 11.00 14.16 -8.47
CA PRO A 48 9.83 13.41 -8.90
C PRO A 48 10.24 12.12 -9.63
N GLU A 49 9.51 11.04 -9.39
CA GLU A 49 9.66 9.77 -10.10
C GLU A 49 8.49 9.59 -11.07
N ASP A 50 8.76 9.23 -12.33
CA ASP A 50 7.72 9.09 -13.35
C ASP A 50 6.70 7.99 -13.01
N GLY A 51 5.43 8.38 -13.04
CA GLY A 51 4.30 7.49 -12.72
C GLY A 51 4.10 7.23 -11.23
N ARG A 52 4.69 8.04 -10.34
CA ARG A 52 4.35 8.11 -8.92
C ARG A 52 3.92 9.51 -8.54
N ALA A 53 2.89 9.63 -7.70
CA ALA A 53 2.50 10.93 -7.17
C ALA A 53 3.60 11.51 -6.26
N SER A 54 3.87 12.80 -6.41
CA SER A 54 4.89 13.52 -5.64
C SER A 54 4.23 14.55 -4.72
N ILE A 55 4.89 14.82 -3.59
CA ILE A 55 4.49 15.82 -2.60
C ILE A 55 5.65 16.78 -2.34
N TYR A 56 5.37 17.98 -1.85
CA TYR A 56 6.41 18.89 -1.38
C TYR A 56 6.85 18.54 0.04
N ARG A 57 8.05 18.98 0.43
CA ARG A 57 8.71 18.55 1.67
C ARG A 57 7.87 18.80 2.92
N SER A 58 7.20 19.94 3.00
CA SER A 58 6.49 20.42 4.19
C SER A 58 5.02 20.01 4.23
N VAL A 59 4.62 18.97 3.49
CA VAL A 59 3.23 18.51 3.51
C VAL A 59 2.86 18.03 4.92
N ILE A 60 1.80 18.63 5.45
CA ILE A 60 1.06 18.16 6.61
C ILE A 60 -0.32 17.74 6.11
N ILE A 61 -0.79 16.57 6.51
CA ILE A 61 -2.11 16.10 6.11
C ILE A 61 -3.21 17.02 6.67
N ASN A 62 -4.26 17.22 5.89
CA ASN A 62 -5.41 18.06 6.22
C ASN A 62 -6.51 17.32 7.02
N THR A 63 -6.32 16.03 7.30
CA THR A 63 -7.26 15.16 8.02
C THR A 63 -6.65 14.79 9.37
N SER A 64 -7.47 14.81 10.44
CA SER A 64 -7.03 14.40 11.78
C SER A 64 -6.60 12.93 11.81
N LYS A 65 -5.63 12.58 12.68
CA LYS A 65 -5.13 11.22 12.86
C LYS A 65 -6.26 10.21 13.14
N GLU A 66 -7.20 10.55 14.02
CA GLU A 66 -8.33 9.68 14.39
C GLU A 66 -9.30 9.39 13.23
N MET A 67 -9.31 10.24 12.21
CA MET A 67 -10.15 10.09 11.02
C MET A 67 -9.40 9.43 9.85
N MET A 68 -8.08 9.30 9.94
CA MET A 68 -7.20 8.81 8.88
C MET A 68 -6.67 7.40 9.15
N CYS A 69 -6.67 6.94 10.40
CA CYS A 69 -6.16 5.62 10.75
C CYS A 69 -6.95 4.50 10.04
N PHE A 70 -6.27 3.38 9.79
CA PHE A 70 -6.95 2.14 9.47
C PHE A 70 -7.82 1.71 10.65
N SER A 71 -8.98 1.14 10.35
CA SER A 71 -10.05 0.86 11.33
C SER A 71 -9.63 -0.03 12.49
N ASP A 72 -8.66 -0.90 12.26
CA ASP A 72 -8.15 -1.91 13.18
C ASP A 72 -6.70 -1.64 13.64
N PHE A 73 -6.14 -0.49 13.25
CA PHE A 73 -4.79 -0.10 13.62
C PHE A 73 -4.72 1.41 13.90
N PRO A 74 -5.04 1.83 15.14
CA PRO A 74 -5.02 3.24 15.51
C PRO A 74 -3.62 3.83 15.38
N ILE A 75 -3.55 5.12 15.11
CA ILE A 75 -2.27 5.85 15.10
C ILE A 75 -1.82 6.06 16.55
N PRO A 76 -0.52 5.93 16.86
CA PRO A 76 0.01 6.14 18.20
C PRO A 76 -0.42 7.47 18.85
N GLU A 77 -0.65 7.45 20.17
CA GLU A 77 -1.13 8.62 20.91
C GLU A 77 -0.15 9.80 20.87
N ASP A 78 1.15 9.53 20.81
CA ASP A 78 2.23 10.52 20.75
C ASP A 78 2.32 11.25 19.40
N PHE A 79 1.63 10.77 18.36
CA PHE A 79 1.63 11.42 17.05
C PHE A 79 0.71 12.65 17.07
N PRO A 80 1.08 13.74 16.38
CA PRO A 80 0.26 14.95 16.31
C PRO A 80 -1.05 14.69 15.55
N ASN A 81 -2.11 15.44 15.88
CA ASN A 81 -3.42 15.31 15.20
C ASN A 81 -3.31 15.53 13.68
N TYR A 82 -2.50 16.49 13.26
CA TYR A 82 -2.18 16.71 11.85
C TYR A 82 -0.70 16.37 11.63
N MET A 83 -0.46 15.32 10.86
CA MET A 83 0.86 14.73 10.73
C MET A 83 1.62 15.25 9.52
N HIS A 84 2.90 15.53 9.72
CA HIS A 84 3.84 15.67 8.63
C HIS A 84 3.91 14.38 7.80
N ASN A 85 4.19 14.46 6.50
CA ASN A 85 4.23 13.30 5.61
C ASN A 85 5.21 12.20 6.10
N SER A 86 6.29 12.57 6.78
CA SER A 86 7.24 11.62 7.37
C SER A 86 6.61 10.74 8.46
N LYS A 87 5.70 11.29 9.26
CA LYS A 87 4.97 10.54 10.30
C LYS A 87 3.92 9.61 9.70
N ILE A 88 3.31 10.00 8.58
CA ILE A 88 2.40 9.12 7.82
C ILE A 88 3.18 7.93 7.24
N MET A 89 4.38 8.16 6.72
CA MET A 89 5.24 7.08 6.25
C MET A 89 5.68 6.15 7.37
N GLU A 90 5.98 6.69 8.56
CA GLU A 90 6.26 5.90 9.76
C GLU A 90 5.08 5.00 10.11
N TYR A 91 3.86 5.55 10.15
CA TYR A 91 2.63 4.81 10.41
C TYR A 91 2.39 3.68 9.37
N PHE A 92 2.59 3.92 8.08
CA PHE A 92 2.46 2.87 7.07
C PHE A 92 3.48 1.76 7.21
N ARG A 93 4.71 2.07 7.63
CA ARG A 93 5.72 1.05 7.93
C ARG A 93 5.33 0.23 9.16
N MET A 94 4.79 0.87 10.20
CA MET A 94 4.25 0.17 11.36
C MET A 94 3.13 -0.79 10.97
N TYR A 95 2.16 -0.33 10.17
CA TYR A 95 1.06 -1.16 9.66
C TYR A 95 1.57 -2.34 8.84
N ALA A 96 2.48 -2.10 7.89
CA ALA A 96 3.02 -3.14 7.03
C ALA A 96 3.86 -4.18 7.79
N GLN A 97 4.53 -3.78 8.87
CA GLN A 97 5.27 -4.70 9.75
C GLN A 97 4.34 -5.49 10.67
N HIS A 98 3.34 -4.81 11.27
CA HIS A 98 2.40 -5.43 12.20
C HIS A 98 1.61 -6.57 11.57
N PHE A 99 1.10 -6.35 10.36
CA PHE A 99 0.39 -7.36 9.58
C PHE A 99 1.30 -8.14 8.63
N ASP A 100 2.62 -7.93 8.72
CA ASP A 100 3.62 -8.73 8.00
C ASP A 100 3.41 -8.73 6.46
N LEU A 101 2.95 -7.59 5.94
CA LEU A 101 2.58 -7.39 4.54
C LEU A 101 3.80 -7.31 3.62
N LEU A 102 4.96 -6.93 4.16
CA LEU A 102 6.17 -6.65 3.38
C LEU A 102 6.66 -7.86 2.56
N ARG A 103 6.43 -9.09 3.04
CA ARG A 103 6.81 -10.32 2.33
C ARG A 103 6.05 -10.54 1.02
N HIS A 104 4.88 -9.91 0.88
CA HIS A 104 4.00 -10.02 -0.28
C HIS A 104 4.24 -8.92 -1.32
N ILE A 105 5.18 -8.00 -1.06
CA ILE A 105 5.42 -6.82 -1.90
C ILE A 105 6.70 -7.00 -2.72
N HIS A 106 6.53 -7.10 -4.03
CA HIS A 106 7.62 -7.09 -5.01
C HIS A 106 7.88 -5.66 -5.48
N LYS A 107 8.99 -5.09 -4.98
CA LYS A 107 9.48 -3.75 -5.32
C LYS A 107 10.14 -3.74 -6.70
N HIS A 108 10.37 -2.55 -7.27
CA HIS A 108 10.98 -2.35 -8.59
C HIS A 108 10.31 -3.12 -9.72
N THR A 109 9.04 -3.49 -9.55
CA THR A 109 8.32 -4.29 -10.53
C THR A 109 7.38 -3.38 -11.29
N VAL A 110 7.73 -3.08 -12.54
CA VAL A 110 6.79 -2.45 -13.46
C VAL A 110 5.93 -3.56 -14.05
N SER A 111 4.64 -3.61 -13.67
CA SER A 111 3.69 -4.44 -14.40
C SER A 111 3.45 -3.82 -15.77
N SER A 112 4.22 -4.23 -16.78
CA SER A 112 3.83 -4.09 -18.17
C SER A 112 2.92 -5.29 -18.48
N PHE A 113 1.61 -5.09 -18.56
CA PHE A 113 0.68 -6.16 -18.94
C PHE A 113 0.82 -6.46 -20.44
N PRO A 114 1.32 -7.63 -20.88
CA PRO A 114 1.11 -8.10 -22.23
C PRO A 114 -0.20 -8.90 -22.22
N ALA A 115 -1.31 -8.25 -22.57
CA ALA A 115 -2.65 -8.83 -22.73
C ALA A 115 -3.22 -9.58 -21.49
N TRP A 116 -4.43 -9.20 -21.08
CA TRP A 116 -5.23 -10.00 -20.16
C TRP A 116 -5.40 -11.41 -20.76
N CYS A 117 -4.75 -12.41 -20.17
CA CYS A 117 -5.04 -13.80 -20.48
C CYS A 117 -6.36 -14.13 -19.79
N CYS A 118 -7.47 -13.82 -20.46
CA CYS A 118 -8.79 -14.29 -20.09
C CYS A 118 -8.75 -15.82 -20.26
N ARG A 119 -8.40 -16.55 -19.19
CA ARG A 119 -8.76 -17.96 -19.13
C ARG A 119 -10.26 -17.98 -18.89
N ASP A 120 -11.00 -18.22 -19.97
CA ASP A 120 -12.39 -18.65 -19.90
C ASP A 120 -12.49 -19.75 -18.85
N SER A 121 -13.03 -19.42 -17.69
CA SER A 121 -13.54 -20.41 -16.76
C SER A 121 -14.77 -21.02 -17.43
N GLY A 122 -14.52 -22.07 -18.23
CA GLY A 122 -15.55 -22.90 -18.84
C GLY A 122 -16.56 -23.31 -17.79
N LYS A 123 -17.78 -22.80 -17.93
CA LYS A 123 -18.95 -23.32 -17.25
C LYS A 123 -19.22 -24.72 -17.84
N LEU A 124 -19.10 -25.75 -17.01
CA LEU A 124 -19.85 -27.00 -17.16
C LEU A 124 -21.30 -26.75 -16.76
#